data_AF-A0A8X6P057-F1
#
_entry.id   AF-A0A8X6P057-F1
#
_cell.length_a   1.000
_cell.length_b   1.000
_cell.length_c   1.000
_cell.angle_alpha   90.00
_cell.angle_beta   90.00
_cell.angle_gamma   90.00
#
_symmetry.space_group_name_H-M   'P 1'
#
loop_
_entity.id
_entity.type
_entity.pdbx_description
1 polymer ?
#
loop_
_entity_poly.entity_id
_entity_poly.type
_entity_poly.pdbx_seq_one_letter_code
_entity_poly.pdbx_strand_id
1 'polypeptide(L)'
;MIGEQKNVPEINGSSFLALRSISEGLSPLQTFCSVMSLPSPLSQKTYDRINTKILSSMKDLTLSSVKKAVYEERSLTENPNAFTVCGDGNWKRRGHMSLIGACTLVGSEWPR
;
A
#
# COMPACT_ATOMS: atom_id res chain seq x y z
N MET A 1 22.52 18.26 4.78
CA MET A 1 21.81 16.98 4.93
C MET A 1 21.77 16.66 6.42
N ILE A 2 20.64 16.19 6.95
CA ILE A 2 20.56 15.74 8.35
C ILE A 2 21.21 14.36 8.44
N GLY A 3 22.15 14.17 9.38
CA GLY A 3 22.86 12.91 9.63
C GLY A 3 24.18 12.76 8.87
N GLU A 4 25.02 11.84 9.35
CA GLU A 4 26.19 11.36 8.60
C GLU A 4 25.77 10.77 7.26
N GLN A 5 26.61 10.87 6.22
CA GLN A 5 26.24 10.44 4.85
C GLN A 5 25.79 8.97 4.75
N LYS A 6 26.21 8.12 5.69
CA LYS A 6 25.77 6.72 5.80
C LYS A 6 24.27 6.56 6.11
N ASN A 7 23.68 7.49 6.85
CA ASN A 7 22.31 7.35 7.37
C ASN A 7 21.25 7.97 6.44
N VAL A 8 21.68 8.65 5.37
CA VAL A 8 20.78 9.33 4.42
C VAL A 8 19.72 8.38 3.83
N PRO A 9 20.05 7.15 3.38
CA PRO A 9 19.03 6.23 2.86
C PRO A 9 17.96 5.85 3.90
N GLU A 10 18.37 5.70 5.15
CA GLU A 10 17.53 5.25 6.26
C GLU A 10 16.61 6.36 6.76
N ILE A 11 17.13 7.59 6.86
CA ILE A 11 16.36 8.80 7.16
C ILE A 11 15.31 9.05 6.07
N ASN A 12 15.69 8.86 4.80
CA ASN A 12 14.80 9.02 3.66
C ASN A 12 13.66 7.99 3.67
N GLY A 13 13.97 6.73 3.95
CA GLY A 13 12.98 5.67 4.11
C GLY A 13 12.04 5.93 5.28
N SER A 14 12.58 6.29 6.44
CA SER A 14 11.82 6.61 7.66
C SER A 14 10.90 7.81 7.46
N SER A 15 11.39 8.88 6.82
CA SER A 15 10.60 10.08 6.53
C SER A 15 9.44 9.78 5.56
N PHE A 16 9.71 8.97 4.53
CA PHE A 16 8.66 8.52 3.60
C PHE A 16 7.59 7.69 4.33
N LEU A 17 8.01 6.72 5.15
CA LEU A 17 7.09 5.85 5.87
C LEU A 17 6.23 6.63 6.87
N ALA A 18 6.81 7.58 7.59
CA ALA A 18 6.10 8.43 8.55
C ALA A 18 4.96 9.20 7.88
N LEU A 19 5.23 9.87 6.75
CA LEU A 19 4.20 10.60 6.01
C LEU A 19 3.16 9.67 5.39
N ARG A 20 3.60 8.55 4.83
CA ARG A 20 2.66 7.59 4.24
C ARG A 20 1.70 7.02 5.29
N SER A 21 2.16 6.84 6.53
CA SER A 21 1.34 6.37 7.66
C SER A 21 0.23 7.36 8.03
N ILE A 22 0.47 8.67 7.89
CA ILE A 22 -0.57 9.70 8.06
C ILE A 22 -1.30 10.05 6.76
N SER A 23 -1.10 9.25 5.70
CA SER A 23 -1.69 9.44 4.37
C SER A 23 -1.27 10.72 3.65
N GLU A 24 -0.11 11.26 3.99
CA GLU A 24 0.45 12.47 3.38
C GLU A 24 1.54 12.17 2.36
N GLY A 25 1.83 13.18 1.52
CA GLY A 25 2.80 13.12 0.43
C GLY A 25 4.09 13.90 0.67
N LEU A 26 4.82 14.19 -0.41
CA LEU A 26 6.09 14.94 -0.35
C LEU A 26 5.91 16.42 0.04
N SER A 27 4.86 17.09 -0.42
CA SER A 27 4.64 18.51 -0.16
C SER A 27 4.49 18.84 1.35
N PRO A 28 3.70 18.06 2.12
CA PRO A 28 3.68 18.17 3.58
C PRO A 28 5.05 17.94 4.24
N LEU A 29 5.87 17.00 3.72
CA LEU A 29 7.25 16.80 4.23
C LEU A 29 8.09 18.06 4.12
N GLN A 30 8.05 18.66 2.92
CA GLN A 30 8.84 19.84 2.61
C GLN A 30 8.40 21.01 3.48
N THR A 31 7.09 21.16 3.69
CA THR A 31 6.52 22.18 4.57
C THR A 31 6.96 21.95 6.02
N PHE A 32 6.83 20.73 6.54
CA PHE A 32 7.28 20.36 7.88
C PHE A 32 8.77 20.68 8.08
N CYS A 33 9.63 20.26 7.14
CA CYS A 33 11.05 20.53 7.21
C CYS A 33 11.35 22.04 7.16
N SER A 34 10.65 22.79 6.29
CA SER A 34 10.82 24.24 6.21
C SER A 34 10.45 24.95 7.51
N VAL A 35 9.35 24.56 8.16
CA VAL A 35 8.91 25.13 9.44
C VAL A 35 9.91 24.79 10.55
N MET A 36 10.42 23.57 10.55
CA MET A 36 11.39 23.08 11.54
C MET A 36 12.83 23.54 11.26
N SER A 37 13.08 24.34 10.23
CA SER A 37 14.43 24.74 9.79
C SER A 37 15.36 23.55 9.50
N LEU A 38 14.79 22.46 8.99
CA LEU A 38 15.45 21.22 8.61
C LEU A 38 15.67 21.19 7.08
N PRO A 39 16.83 20.74 6.57
CA PRO A 39 16.96 20.47 5.15
C PRO A 39 15.99 19.36 4.73
N SER A 40 15.34 19.53 3.57
CA SER A 40 14.42 18.52 3.05
C SER A 40 15.14 17.19 2.83
N PRO A 41 14.65 16.08 3.42
CA PRO A 41 15.30 14.78 3.30
C PRO A 41 15.12 14.17 1.90
N LEU A 42 14.01 14.46 1.23
CA LEU A 42 13.65 13.83 -0.04
C LEU A 42 13.58 14.82 -1.20
N SER A 43 14.33 14.52 -2.26
CA SER A 43 14.08 15.10 -3.58
C SER A 43 12.87 14.44 -4.24
N GLN A 44 12.21 15.13 -5.18
CA GLN A 44 11.10 14.56 -5.97
C GLN A 44 11.51 13.24 -6.64
N LYS A 45 12.69 13.20 -7.29
CA LYS A 45 13.22 12.00 -7.94
C LYS A 45 13.37 10.83 -6.97
N THR A 46 13.87 11.10 -5.76
CA THR A 46 14.04 10.07 -4.73
C THR A 46 12.69 9.55 -4.25
N TYR A 47 11.73 10.46 -4.02
CA TYR A 47 10.37 10.12 -3.61
C TYR A 47 9.67 9.24 -4.64
N ASP A 48 9.70 9.62 -5.92
CA ASP A 48 9.08 8.87 -7.01
C ASP A 48 9.68 7.46 -7.15
N ARG A 49 11.00 7.34 -6.97
CA ARG A 49 11.70 6.06 -6.98
C ARG A 49 11.25 5.15 -5.83
N ILE A 50 11.10 5.69 -4.62
CA ILE A 50 10.60 4.93 -3.46
C ILE A 50 9.15 4.51 -3.70
N ASN A 51 8.30 5.43 -4.15
CA ASN A 51 6.88 5.19 -4.40
C ASN A 51 6.67 4.11 -5.47
N THR A 52 7.45 4.14 -6.55
CA THR A 52 7.40 3.14 -7.63
C THR A 52 7.76 1.75 -7.11
N LYS A 53 8.82 1.63 -6.29
CA LYS A 53 9.23 0.35 -5.69
C LYS A 53 8.15 -0.21 -4.75
N ILE A 54 7.56 0.65 -3.93
CA ILE A 54 6.47 0.23 -3.02
C ILE A 54 5.25 -0.19 -3.82
N LEU A 55 4.89 0.56 -4.86
CA LEU A 55 3.76 0.20 -5.72
C LEU A 55 3.95 -1.17 -6.38
N SER A 56 5.16 -1.50 -6.88
CA SER A 56 5.42 -2.83 -7.42
C SER A 56 5.26 -3.92 -6.37
N SER A 57 5.87 -3.76 -5.19
CA SER A 57 5.76 -4.74 -4.10
C SER A 57 4.32 -4.91 -3.60
N MET A 58 3.55 -3.82 -3.55
CA MET A 58 2.15 -3.86 -3.13
C MET A 58 1.26 -4.57 -4.16
N LYS A 59 1.55 -4.44 -5.46
CA LYS A 59 0.85 -5.21 -6.51
C LYS A 59 1.09 -6.71 -6.36
N ASP A 60 2.34 -7.11 -6.12
CA ASP A 60 2.70 -8.52 -5.91
C ASP A 60 2.06 -9.07 -4.63
N LEU A 61 2.07 -8.29 -3.55
CA LEU A 61 1.38 -8.62 -2.30
C LEU A 61 -0.13 -8.77 -2.51
N THR A 62 -0.75 -7.86 -3.25
CA THR A 62 -2.18 -7.93 -3.55
C THR A 62 -2.51 -9.18 -4.36
N LEU A 63 -1.71 -9.49 -5.39
CA LEU A 63 -1.90 -10.68 -6.21
C LEU A 63 -1.76 -11.97 -5.40
N SER A 64 -0.75 -12.06 -4.52
CA SER A 64 -0.56 -13.23 -3.65
C SER A 64 -1.69 -13.36 -2.62
N SER A 65 -2.15 -12.25 -2.04
CA SER A 65 -3.27 -12.23 -1.11
C SER A 65 -4.58 -12.69 -1.77
N VAL A 66 -4.87 -12.20 -2.98
CA VAL A 66 -6.08 -12.60 -3.74
C VAL A 66 -5.99 -14.08 -4.12
N LYS A 67 -4.83 -14.57 -4.58
CA LYS A 67 -4.65 -16.00 -4.88
C LYS A 67 -4.88 -16.88 -3.65
N LYS A 68 -4.41 -16.43 -2.47
CA LYS A 68 -4.64 -17.14 -1.22
C LYS A 68 -6.13 -17.20 -0.87
N ALA A 69 -6.83 -16.07 -0.98
CA ALA A 69 -8.28 -16.01 -0.76
C ALA A 69 -9.06 -16.93 -1.72
N VAL A 70 -8.68 -16.96 -3.00
CA VAL A 70 -9.28 -17.87 -3.99
C VAL A 70 -9.06 -19.35 -3.62
N TYR A 71 -7.87 -19.69 -3.12
CA TYR A 71 -7.57 -21.05 -2.68
C TYR A 71 -8.39 -21.44 -1.44
N GLU A 72 -8.50 -20.53 -0.47
CA GLU A 72 -9.31 -20.73 0.73
C GLU A 72 -10.79 -20.98 0.37
N GLU A 73 -11.39 -20.13 -0.48
CA GLU A 73 -12.77 -20.32 -0.96
C GLU A 73 -12.97 -21.63 -1.72
N ARG A 74 -12.03 -22.01 -2.60
CA ARG A 74 -12.09 -23.28 -3.33
C ARG A 74 -12.08 -24.49 -2.41
N SER A 75 -11.35 -24.42 -1.30
CA SER A 75 -11.27 -25.51 -0.32
C SER A 75 -12.55 -25.69 0.50
N LEU A 76 -13.33 -24.62 0.67
CA LEU A 76 -14.60 -24.62 1.40
C LEU A 76 -15.79 -24.99 0.50
N THR A 77 -15.63 -24.91 -0.81
CA THR A 77 -16.68 -25.19 -1.81
C THR A 77 -16.71 -26.69 -2.16
N GLU A 78 -17.86 -27.35 -2.01
CA GLU A 78 -18.01 -28.80 -2.27
C GLU A 78 -17.80 -29.18 -3.75
N ASN A 79 -18.06 -28.25 -4.68
CA ASN A 79 -17.91 -28.46 -6.12
C ASN A 79 -16.90 -27.48 -6.75
N PRO A 80 -15.59 -27.78 -6.71
CA PRO A 80 -14.50 -26.86 -7.09
C PRO A 80 -14.41 -26.56 -8.59
N ASN A 81 -15.30 -27.10 -9.42
CA ASN A 81 -15.37 -26.82 -10.86
C ASN A 81 -16.60 -25.99 -11.26
N ALA A 82 -17.52 -25.69 -10.33
CA ALA A 82 -18.79 -25.01 -10.61
C ALA A 82 -18.94 -23.66 -9.89
N PHE A 83 -17.83 -22.99 -9.56
CA PHE A 83 -17.85 -21.71 -8.85
C PHE A 83 -17.28 -20.58 -9.71
N THR A 84 -17.96 -19.44 -9.69
CA THR A 84 -17.46 -18.17 -10.26
C THR A 84 -16.99 -17.29 -9.13
N VAL A 85 -15.81 -16.70 -9.26
CA VAL A 85 -15.24 -15.80 -8.26
C VAL A 85 -15.25 -14.37 -8.77
N CYS A 86 -15.94 -13.49 -8.06
CA CYS A 86 -15.83 -12.06 -8.26
C CYS A 86 -14.97 -11.47 -7.13
N GLY A 87 -13.85 -10.83 -7.48
CA GLY A 87 -13.04 -10.06 -6.55
C GLY A 87 -13.28 -8.58 -6.78
N ASP A 88 -13.79 -7.87 -5.77
CA ASP A 88 -13.88 -6.41 -5.77
C ASP A 88 -12.93 -5.82 -4.72
N GLY A 89 -12.18 -4.81 -5.12
CA GLY A 89 -11.20 -4.12 -4.28
C GLY A 89 -11.66 -2.69 -4.06
N ASN A 90 -12.05 -2.35 -2.84
CA ASN A 90 -12.51 -1.01 -2.50
C ASN A 90 -11.59 -0.33 -1.48
N TRP A 91 -11.40 0.97 -1.65
CA TRP A 91 -10.68 1.81 -0.70
C TRP A 91 -11.69 2.46 0.25
N LYS A 92 -11.84 1.91 1.45
CA LYS A 92 -12.74 2.46 2.46
C LYS A 92 -12.01 3.58 3.22
N ARG A 93 -12.57 4.78 3.24
CA ARG A 93 -12.09 5.87 4.12
C ARG A 93 -12.57 5.62 5.55
N ARG A 94 -11.67 5.59 6.53
CA ARG A 94 -12.05 5.55 7.96
C ARG A 94 -12.14 6.99 8.50
N GLY A 95 -13.33 7.57 8.49
CA GLY A 95 -13.51 8.97 8.94
C GLY A 95 -12.77 9.98 8.04
N HIS A 96 -12.06 10.95 8.63
CA HIS A 96 -11.32 12.00 7.91
C HIS A 96 -9.87 11.64 7.53
N MET A 97 -9.33 10.49 7.95
CA MET A 97 -7.94 10.11 7.65
C MET A 97 -7.78 8.61 7.40
N SER A 98 -6.95 8.31 6.39
CA SER A 98 -6.55 6.99 5.87
C SER A 98 -7.57 6.18 5.06
N LEU A 99 -7.08 5.68 3.92
CA LEU A 99 -7.73 4.72 3.03
C LEU A 99 -7.29 3.32 3.45
N ILE A 100 -8.22 2.51 3.95
CA ILE A 100 -8.01 1.08 4.17
C ILE A 100 -8.36 0.39 2.85
N GLY A 101 -7.42 -0.38 2.30
CA GLY A 101 -7.70 -1.29 1.19
C GLY A 101 -8.48 -2.48 1.72
N ALA A 102 -9.73 -2.63 1.31
CA ALA A 102 -10.54 -3.81 1.56
C ALA A 102 -10.69 -4.58 0.25
N CYS A 103 -10.43 -5.89 0.28
CA CYS A 103 -10.72 -6.78 -0.83
C CYS A 103 -11.85 -7.70 -0.40
N THR A 104 -12.91 -7.78 -1.21
CA THR A 104 -14.01 -8.71 -1.02
C THR A 104 -13.94 -9.74 -2.14
N LEU A 105 -13.96 -11.02 -1.77
CA LEU A 105 -14.05 -12.13 -2.70
C LEU A 105 -15.43 -12.78 -2.51
N VAL A 106 -16.18 -12.96 -3.58
CA VAL A 106 -17.49 -13.64 -3.57
C VAL A 106 -17.44 -14.83 -4.49
N GLY A 107 -17.67 -16.02 -3.95
CA GLY A 107 -17.90 -17.25 -4.70
C GLY A 107 -19.39 -17.50 -4.91
N SER A 108 -19.81 -17.76 -6.16
CA SER A 108 -21.17 -18.23 -6.46
C SER A 108 -21.12 -19.60 -7.13
N GLU A 109 -21.85 -20.56 -6.55
CA GLU A 109 -22.07 -21.88 -7.16
C GLU A 109 -23.20 -21.80 -8.20
N TRP A 110 -23.03 -22.46 -9.33
CA TRP A 110 -24.12 -22.61 -10.31
C TRP A 110 -25.09 -23.72 -9.88
N PRO A 111 -26.42 -23.50 -9.94
CA PRO A 111 -27.37 -24.60 -9.81
C PRO A 111 -27.19 -25.56 -10.99
N ARG A 112 -27.10 -26.86 -10.70
CA ARG A 112 -27.00 -27.93 -11.72
C ARG A 112 -28.25 -28.00 -12.59
#